data_AF-A0A0U3N0F2-F1
#
_entry.id   AF-A0A0U3N0F2-F1
#
_cell.length_a   1.000
_cell.length_b   1.000
_cell.length_c   1.000
_cell.angle_alpha   90.00
_cell.angle_beta   90.00
_cell.angle_gamma   90.00
#
_symmetry.space_group_name_H-M   'P 1'
#
loop_
_entity.id
_entity.type
_entity.pdbx_description
1 polymer ?
#
loop_
_entity_poly.entity_id
_entity_poly.type
_entity_poly.pdbx_seq_one_letter_code
_entity_poly.pdbx_strand_id
1 'polypeptide(L)'
;MNRKHKLGEYSIYKFLTEYKNLYIPCYQREYAWGTEQVLAYLDDIYKEINQDPSLGIIHVYENEDEKNEIIDGQQRVTTTLLVLLCYSEKSDESDEISKEIKKILFDKNQKFKALEAFSENLKEDYQNVFESGNWPNRNSNLYEAYNLISHLFNGENKKINITNN
;
A
#
# COMPACT_ATOMS: atom_id res chain seq x y z
N MET A 1 -5.59 11.33 -31.04
CA MET A 1 -5.76 9.98 -30.47
C MET A 1 -6.67 10.10 -29.25
N ASN A 2 -7.94 9.71 -29.34
CA ASN A 2 -8.89 9.82 -28.23
C ASN A 2 -8.52 8.79 -27.16
N ARG A 3 -7.73 9.19 -26.16
CA ARG A 3 -7.49 8.37 -24.97
C ARG A 3 -8.77 8.40 -24.14
N LYS A 4 -9.49 7.28 -24.10
CA LYS A 4 -10.73 7.15 -23.33
C LYS A 4 -10.38 7.13 -21.84
N HIS A 5 -10.83 8.11 -21.08
CA HIS A 5 -10.91 7.98 -19.62
C HIS A 5 -11.87 6.83 -19.31
N LYS A 6 -11.33 5.72 -18.79
CA LYS A 6 -12.14 4.58 -18.33
C LYS A 6 -12.39 4.76 -16.85
N LEU A 7 -13.62 5.09 -16.49
CA LEU A 7 -14.08 5.07 -15.10
C LEU A 7 -14.68 3.69 -14.82
N GLY A 8 -14.36 3.12 -13.67
CA GLY A 8 -14.93 1.86 -13.22
C GLY A 8 -14.72 1.68 -11.72
N GLU A 9 -15.56 0.86 -11.13
CA GLU A 9 -15.43 0.42 -9.74
C GLU A 9 -14.64 -0.89 -9.71
N TYR A 10 -13.66 -0.95 -8.82
CA TYR A 10 -12.76 -2.09 -8.69
C TYR A 10 -12.63 -2.43 -7.21
N SER A 11 -12.81 -3.71 -6.87
CA SER A 11 -12.36 -4.20 -5.57
C SER A 11 -10.84 -4.09 -5.48
N ILE A 12 -10.30 -3.95 -4.26
CA ILE A 12 -8.85 -3.94 -4.03
C ILE A 12 -8.19 -5.18 -4.65
N TYR A 13 -8.83 -6.35 -4.51
CA TYR A 13 -8.36 -7.59 -5.14
C TYR A 13 -8.22 -7.43 -6.66
N LYS A 14 -9.26 -6.95 -7.34
CA LYS A 14 -9.27 -6.76 -8.78
C LYS A 14 -8.25 -5.71 -9.22
N PHE A 15 -8.16 -4.61 -8.48
CA PHE A 15 -7.20 -3.54 -8.73
C PHE A 15 -5.75 -4.06 -8.67
N LEU A 16 -5.40 -4.84 -7.65
CA LEU A 16 -4.04 -5.36 -7.47
C LEU A 16 -3.70 -6.58 -8.36
N THR A 17 -4.69 -7.23 -8.98
CA THR A 17 -4.47 -8.45 -9.78
C THR A 17 -4.68 -8.26 -11.28
N GLU A 18 -5.58 -7.38 -11.72
CA GLU A 18 -5.87 -7.15 -13.14
C GLU A 18 -5.00 -6.07 -13.79
N TYR A 19 -4.56 -5.06 -13.03
CA TYR A 19 -3.63 -4.06 -13.54
C TYR A 19 -2.22 -4.67 -13.62
N LYS A 20 -1.80 -5.02 -14.84
CA LYS A 20 -0.42 -5.46 -15.09
C LYS A 20 0.54 -4.29 -14.91
N ASN A 21 1.71 -4.55 -14.33
CA ASN A 21 2.79 -3.56 -14.21
C ASN A 21 2.32 -2.24 -13.58
N LEU A 22 1.49 -2.32 -12.53
CA LEU A 22 1.02 -1.17 -11.78
C LEU A 22 2.20 -0.56 -11.00
N TYR A 23 2.38 0.76 -11.08
CA TYR A 23 3.55 1.39 -10.49
C TYR A 23 3.41 2.87 -10.11
N ILE A 24 4.27 3.31 -9.19
CA ILE A 24 4.39 4.71 -8.78
C ILE A 24 5.64 5.31 -9.48
N PRO A 25 5.47 6.28 -10.41
CA PRO A 25 6.57 6.82 -11.19
C PRO A 25 7.54 7.71 -10.38
N CYS A 26 8.79 7.88 -10.84
CA CYS A 26 9.86 8.62 -10.13
C CYS A 26 9.58 10.09 -9.87
N TYR A 27 8.74 10.70 -10.70
CA TYR A 27 8.36 12.09 -10.58
C TYR A 27 7.26 12.29 -9.52
N GLN A 28 6.66 11.23 -8.99
CA GLN A 28 5.71 11.33 -7.89
C GLN A 28 6.42 11.54 -6.56
N ARG A 29 5.78 12.32 -5.68
CA ARG A 29 6.31 12.57 -4.34
C ARG A 29 6.38 11.27 -3.54
N GLU A 30 7.37 11.18 -2.68
CA GLU A 30 7.53 10.08 -1.73
C GLU A 30 6.29 9.94 -0.81
N TYR A 31 6.21 8.82 -0.10
CA TYR A 31 5.20 8.65 0.94
C TYR A 31 5.40 9.70 2.03
N ALA A 32 4.37 10.53 2.22
CA ALA A 32 4.43 11.76 3.00
C ALA A 32 3.34 11.82 4.08
N TRP A 33 2.49 10.79 4.18
CA TRP A 33 1.50 10.72 5.23
C TRP A 33 2.17 10.44 6.58
N GLY A 34 2.01 11.37 7.52
CA GLY A 34 2.32 11.18 8.93
C GLY A 34 1.18 10.49 9.68
N THR A 35 1.37 10.29 10.98
CA THR A 35 0.44 9.56 11.87
C THR A 35 -1.01 10.00 11.73
N GLU A 36 -1.29 11.31 11.76
CA GLU A 36 -2.67 11.84 11.73
C GLU A 36 -3.41 11.46 10.44
N GLN A 37 -2.72 11.54 9.30
CA GLN A 37 -3.30 11.23 7.99
C GLN A 37 -3.55 9.74 7.83
N VAL A 38 -2.64 8.90 8.33
CA VAL A 38 -2.82 7.45 8.35
C VAL A 38 -4.02 7.08 9.22
N LEU A 39 -4.11 7.62 10.44
CA LEU A 39 -5.24 7.35 11.33
C LEU A 39 -6.56 7.80 10.75
N ALA A 40 -6.61 9.00 10.16
CA ALA A 40 -7.82 9.50 9.51
C ALA A 40 -8.28 8.57 8.37
N TYR A 41 -7.35 8.13 7.52
CA TYR A 41 -7.65 7.20 6.44
C TYR A 41 -8.18 5.84 6.95
N LEU A 42 -7.57 5.28 8.00
CA LEU A 42 -8.03 4.03 8.59
C LEU A 42 -9.40 4.17 9.25
N ASP A 43 -9.65 5.30 9.92
CA ASP A 43 -10.95 5.63 10.54
C ASP A 43 -12.05 5.77 9.48
N ASP A 44 -11.74 6.40 8.34
CA ASP A 44 -12.68 6.50 7.21
C ASP A 44 -13.03 5.12 6.64
N ILE A 45 -12.04 4.27 6.36
CA ILE A 45 -12.27 2.88 5.93
C ILE A 45 -13.12 2.11 6.96
N TYR A 46 -12.81 2.28 8.25
CA TYR A 46 -13.50 1.59 9.32
C TYR A 46 -14.97 2.02 9.45
N LYS A 47 -15.26 3.31 9.34
CA LYS A 47 -16.65 3.82 9.37
C LYS A 47 -17.48 3.31 8.21
N GLU A 48 -16.86 3.16 7.05
CA GLU A 48 -17.52 2.67 5.83
C GLU A 48 -17.57 1.14 5.74
N ILE A 49 -17.07 0.38 6.73
CA ILE A 49 -17.00 -1.08 6.64
C ILE A 49 -18.36 -1.77 6.43
N ASN A 50 -19.45 -1.12 6.88
CA ASN A 50 -20.83 -1.58 6.69
C ASN A 50 -21.53 -0.91 5.48
N GLN A 51 -20.85 -0.02 4.77
CA GLN A 51 -21.37 0.81 3.68
C GLN A 51 -20.54 0.67 2.37
N ASP A 52 -19.81 -0.44 2.23
CA ASP A 52 -18.87 -0.71 1.12
C ASP A 52 -17.70 0.30 1.09
N PRO A 53 -16.65 0.08 1.92
CA PRO A 53 -15.58 1.05 2.11
C PRO A 53 -14.81 1.31 0.82
N SER A 54 -14.58 2.58 0.53
CA SER A 54 -13.90 3.00 -0.69
C SER A 54 -12.55 3.63 -0.41
N LEU A 55 -11.55 3.34 -1.25
CA LEU A 55 -10.30 4.11 -1.27
C LEU A 55 -10.44 5.46 -1.99
N GLY A 56 -11.66 5.81 -2.41
CA GLY A 56 -11.93 6.93 -3.30
C GLY A 56 -11.39 6.71 -4.71
N ILE A 57 -11.30 7.79 -5.47
CA ILE A 57 -10.82 7.75 -6.86
C ILE A 57 -9.30 7.56 -6.87
N ILE A 58 -8.83 6.57 -7.63
CA ILE A 58 -7.42 6.34 -7.95
C ILE A 58 -7.23 6.64 -9.43
N HIS A 59 -6.34 7.57 -9.76
CA HIS A 59 -6.06 7.91 -11.15
C HIS A 59 -4.91 7.06 -11.66
N VAL A 60 -5.20 6.19 -12.62
CA VAL A 60 -4.20 5.35 -13.30
C VAL A 60 -4.08 5.78 -14.75
N TYR A 61 -2.85 5.92 -15.22
CA TYR A 61 -2.52 6.21 -16.60
C TYR A 61 -1.80 5.00 -17.23
N GLU A 62 -2.41 4.42 -18.26
CA GLU A 62 -1.77 3.40 -19.07
C GLU A 62 -0.88 4.07 -20.11
N ASN A 63 0.42 3.80 -20.06
CA ASN A 63 1.40 4.37 -20.98
C ASN A 63 1.57 3.53 -22.26
N GLU A 64 2.45 3.96 -23.15
CA GLU A 64 2.66 3.33 -24.46
C GLU A 64 3.27 1.92 -24.37
N ASP A 65 3.87 1.58 -23.23
CA ASP A 65 4.46 0.27 -22.92
C ASP A 65 3.48 -0.67 -22.17
N GLU A 66 2.18 -0.36 -22.17
CA GLU A 66 1.14 -1.09 -21.41
C GLU A 66 1.43 -1.18 -19.89
N LYS A 67 2.15 -0.18 -19.35
CA LYS A 67 2.37 -0.06 -17.90
C LYS A 67 1.38 0.91 -17.29
N ASN A 68 0.98 0.64 -16.06
CA ASN A 68 -0.08 1.36 -15.36
C ASN A 68 0.50 2.28 -14.29
N GLU A 69 0.57 3.58 -14.57
CA GLU A 69 1.10 4.61 -13.69
C GLU A 69 0.03 5.12 -12.73
N ILE A 70 0.27 5.03 -11.42
CA ILE A 70 -0.57 5.71 -10.42
C ILE A 70 -0.21 7.19 -10.42
N ILE A 71 -1.13 8.03 -10.89
CA ILE A 71 -0.97 9.49 -11.00
C ILE A 71 -1.53 10.21 -9.77
N ASP A 72 -2.60 9.68 -9.19
CA ASP A 72 -3.19 10.18 -7.94
C ASP A 72 -3.78 9.02 -7.12
N GLY A 73 -3.84 9.21 -5.80
CA GLY A 73 -4.23 8.19 -4.84
C GLY A 73 -3.06 7.33 -4.33
N GLN A 74 -1.82 7.66 -4.70
CA GLN A 74 -0.64 6.88 -4.32
C GLN A 74 -0.51 6.63 -2.81
N GLN A 75 -0.78 7.64 -1.96
CA GLN A 75 -0.64 7.49 -0.51
C GLN A 75 -1.68 6.48 0.02
N ARG A 76 -2.94 6.58 -0.45
CA ARG A 76 -4.03 5.64 -0.12
C ARG A 76 -3.68 4.22 -0.53
N VAL A 77 -3.17 4.03 -1.75
CA VAL A 77 -2.73 2.72 -2.25
C VAL A 77 -1.59 2.17 -1.40
N THR A 78 -0.55 2.96 -1.14
CA THR A 78 0.58 2.55 -0.30
C THR A 78 0.14 2.19 1.13
N THR A 79 -0.67 3.02 1.78
CA THR A 79 -1.19 2.72 3.13
C THR A 79 -2.04 1.46 3.14
N THR A 80 -2.85 1.24 2.11
CA THR A 80 -3.65 0.00 1.97
C THR A 80 -2.75 -1.22 1.85
N LEU A 81 -1.67 -1.13 1.07
CA LEU A 81 -0.70 -2.22 0.95
C LEU A 81 0.03 -2.49 2.28
N LEU A 82 0.33 -1.46 3.07
CA LEU A 82 0.87 -1.63 4.42
C LEU A 82 -0.13 -2.34 5.35
N VAL A 83 -1.42 -2.01 5.28
CA VAL A 83 -2.47 -2.72 6.03
C VAL A 83 -2.52 -4.20 5.64
N LEU A 84 -2.53 -4.51 4.34
CA LEU A 84 -2.53 -5.88 3.83
C LEU A 84 -1.26 -6.63 4.25
N LEU A 85 -0.10 -5.98 4.18
CA LEU A 85 1.17 -6.54 4.64
C LEU A 85 1.08 -6.91 6.13
N CYS A 86 0.75 -5.94 6.99
CA CYS A 86 0.66 -6.16 8.44
C CYS A 86 -0.37 -7.23 8.79
N TYR A 87 -1.53 -7.26 8.14
CA TYR A 87 -2.50 -8.34 8.31
C TYR A 87 -1.84 -9.69 8.01
N SER A 88 -1.16 -9.81 6.86
CA SER A 88 -0.54 -11.06 6.44
C SER A 88 0.61 -11.53 7.34
N GLU A 89 1.35 -10.60 7.95
CA GLU A 89 2.44 -10.88 8.89
C GLU A 89 1.94 -11.32 10.27
N LYS A 90 0.78 -10.81 10.69
CA LYS A 90 0.21 -11.01 12.04
C LYS A 90 -0.82 -12.12 12.11
N SER A 91 -1.42 -12.50 10.99
CA SER A 91 -2.33 -13.64 10.89
C SER A 91 -1.61 -14.97 11.05
N ASP A 92 -2.32 -15.95 11.63
CA ASP A 92 -1.87 -17.33 11.73
C ASP A 92 -1.58 -17.93 10.34
N GLU A 93 -0.64 -18.87 10.26
CA GLU A 93 -0.28 -19.56 9.01
C GLU A 93 -1.46 -20.33 8.38
N SER A 94 -2.49 -20.67 9.17
CA SER A 94 -3.71 -21.31 8.68
C SER A 94 -4.73 -20.34 8.07
N ASP A 95 -4.54 -19.02 8.22
CA ASP A 95 -5.46 -18.02 7.69
C ASP A 95 -5.40 -17.99 6.15
N GLU A 96 -6.48 -18.45 5.50
CA GLU A 96 -6.59 -18.49 4.04
C GLU A 96 -6.61 -17.10 3.40
N ILE A 97 -7.14 -16.08 4.10
CA ILE A 97 -7.12 -14.68 3.63
C ILE A 97 -5.68 -14.18 3.63
N SER A 98 -4.93 -14.43 4.70
CA SER A 98 -3.50 -14.09 4.77
C SER A 98 -2.70 -14.75 3.65
N LYS A 99 -2.95 -16.03 3.38
CA LYS A 99 -2.32 -16.75 2.26
C LYS A 99 -2.63 -16.10 0.92
N GLU A 100 -3.88 -15.71 0.67
CA GLU A 100 -4.26 -15.06 -0.58
C GLU A 100 -3.64 -13.67 -0.71
N ILE A 101 -3.62 -12.88 0.37
CA ILE A 101 -2.92 -11.59 0.41
C ILE A 101 -1.44 -11.79 0.08
N LYS A 102 -0.75 -12.76 0.69
CA LYS A 102 0.67 -13.05 0.38
C LYS A 102 0.86 -13.37 -1.10
N LYS A 103 -0.05 -14.12 -1.73
CA LYS A 103 0.02 -14.39 -3.18
C LYS A 103 -0.20 -13.15 -4.04
N ILE A 104 -0.95 -12.15 -3.57
CA ILE A 104 -1.16 -10.88 -4.28
C ILE A 104 0.09 -10.01 -4.12
N LEU A 105 0.58 -9.86 -2.89
CA LEU A 105 1.72 -9.00 -2.56
C LEU A 105 3.03 -9.53 -3.11
N PHE A 106 3.23 -10.86 -3.11
CA PHE A 106 4.52 -11.49 -3.41
C PHE A 106 4.47 -12.43 -4.62
N ASP A 107 5.61 -12.53 -5.32
CA ASP A 107 5.89 -13.55 -6.32
C ASP A 107 6.31 -14.89 -5.67
N LYS A 108 6.60 -15.89 -6.51
CA LYS A 108 7.04 -17.21 -6.02
C LYS A 108 8.40 -17.18 -5.30
N ASN A 109 9.20 -16.15 -5.54
CA ASN A 109 10.50 -15.93 -4.93
C ASN A 109 10.44 -15.00 -3.72
N GLN A 110 9.23 -14.71 -3.20
CA GLN A 110 9.00 -13.76 -2.10
C GLN A 110 9.35 -12.29 -2.43
N LYS A 111 9.45 -11.96 -3.72
CA LYS A 111 9.63 -10.57 -4.16
C LYS A 111 8.30 -9.84 -4.22
N PHE A 112 8.28 -8.58 -3.79
CA PHE A 112 7.07 -7.78 -3.78
C PHE A 112 6.67 -7.39 -5.21
N LYS A 113 5.51 -7.86 -5.68
CA LYS A 113 5.04 -7.69 -7.06
C LYS A 113 3.83 -6.76 -7.20
N ALA A 114 3.09 -6.51 -6.12
CA ALA A 114 1.84 -5.73 -6.19
C ALA A 114 2.03 -4.29 -6.68
N LEU A 115 3.28 -3.79 -6.69
CA LEU A 115 3.67 -2.51 -7.27
C LEU A 115 5.01 -2.61 -8.01
N GLU A 116 5.20 -3.62 -8.86
CA GLU A 116 6.42 -3.77 -9.66
C GLU A 116 6.53 -2.68 -10.76
N ALA A 117 6.79 -1.45 -10.34
CA ALA A 117 7.84 -0.55 -10.84
C ALA A 117 7.92 0.69 -9.93
N PHE A 118 8.13 0.51 -8.63
CA PHE A 118 8.64 1.60 -7.81
C PHE A 118 9.82 2.26 -8.53
N SER A 119 9.78 3.57 -8.58
CA SER A 119 10.80 4.36 -9.24
C SER A 119 12.22 4.02 -8.80
N GLU A 120 13.20 4.14 -9.71
CA GLU A 120 14.61 3.83 -9.43
C GLU A 120 15.16 4.50 -8.15
N ASN A 121 14.59 5.64 -7.74
CA ASN A 121 15.03 6.41 -6.57
C ASN A 121 14.44 5.93 -5.23
N LEU A 122 13.36 5.16 -5.24
CA LEU A 122 12.68 4.67 -4.02
C LEU A 122 12.71 3.15 -3.92
N LYS A 123 13.33 2.49 -4.89
CA LYS A 123 13.37 1.04 -5.02
C LYS A 123 13.95 0.38 -3.77
N GLU A 124 15.04 0.93 -3.22
CA GLU A 124 15.72 0.35 -2.07
C GLU A 124 14.86 0.41 -0.80
N ASP A 125 14.23 1.55 -0.51
CA ASP A 125 13.40 1.72 0.69
C ASP A 125 12.17 0.81 0.68
N TYR A 126 11.44 0.75 -0.44
CA TYR A 126 10.23 -0.06 -0.52
C TYR A 126 10.54 -1.55 -0.73
N GLN A 127 11.54 -1.90 -1.55
CA GLN A 127 11.91 -3.31 -1.76
C GLN A 127 12.47 -3.94 -0.48
N ASN A 128 13.39 -3.27 0.24
CA ASN A 128 13.93 -3.84 1.47
C ASN A 128 12.82 -4.10 2.50
N VAL A 129 11.90 -3.15 2.62
CA VAL A 129 10.73 -3.24 3.50
C VAL A 129 9.85 -4.43 3.15
N PHE A 130 9.41 -4.51 1.89
CA PHE A 130 8.43 -5.52 1.52
C PHE A 130 9.05 -6.91 1.34
N GLU A 131 10.28 -7.02 0.82
CA GLU A 131 10.92 -8.32 0.54
C GLU A 131 11.57 -8.96 1.78
N SER A 132 12.07 -8.16 2.73
CA SER A 132 12.86 -8.66 3.86
C SER A 132 12.38 -8.20 5.24
N GLY A 133 11.38 -7.31 5.31
CA GLY A 133 11.01 -6.62 6.55
C GLY A 133 12.12 -5.72 7.11
N ASN A 134 13.21 -5.55 6.35
CA ASN A 134 14.33 -4.73 6.75
C ASN A 134 14.02 -3.28 6.36
N TRP A 135 13.84 -2.43 7.36
CA TRP A 135 13.56 -1.01 7.18
C TRP A 135 14.86 -0.22 7.09
N PRO A 136 15.28 0.22 5.88
CA PRO A 136 16.55 0.93 5.70
C PRO A 136 16.51 2.32 6.34
N ASN A 137 15.36 2.99 6.31
CA ASN A 137 15.15 4.30 6.94
C ASN A 137 14.02 4.25 7.98
N ARG A 138 14.43 4.05 9.24
CA ARG A 138 13.53 4.07 10.41
C ARG A 138 13.05 5.47 10.84
N ASN A 139 13.43 6.52 10.11
CA ASN A 139 12.93 7.88 10.31
C ASN A 139 12.04 8.33 9.13
N SER A 140 11.64 7.40 8.25
CA SER A 140 10.75 7.70 7.14
C SER A 140 9.29 7.66 7.57
N ASN A 141 8.45 8.51 6.97
CA ASN A 141 7.00 8.47 7.14
C ASN A 141 6.41 7.09 6.77
N LEU A 142 7.03 6.39 5.82
CA LEU A 142 6.63 5.04 5.44
C LEU A 142 6.82 4.05 6.60
N TYR A 143 7.97 4.13 7.29
CA TYR A 143 8.24 3.31 8.47
C TYR A 143 7.31 3.67 9.63
N GLU A 144 7.09 4.95 9.88
CA GLU A 144 6.17 5.39 10.91
C GLU A 144 4.75 4.88 10.65
N ALA A 145 4.29 4.94 9.40
CA ALA A 145 3.00 4.39 9.00
C ALA A 145 2.92 2.86 9.19
N TYR A 146 3.94 2.11 8.76
CA TYR A 146 3.98 0.67 8.98
C TYR A 146 3.98 0.32 10.47
N ASN A 147 4.84 0.97 11.26
CA ASN A 147 4.90 0.74 12.69
C ASN A 147 3.54 1.00 13.33
N LEU A 148 2.94 2.16 13.04
CA LEU A 148 1.62 2.52 13.53
C LEU A 148 0.59 1.42 13.24
N ILE A 149 0.49 1.00 11.97
CA ILE A 149 -0.46 -0.03 11.54
C ILE A 149 -0.15 -1.37 12.23
N SER A 150 1.11 -1.78 12.29
CA SER A 150 1.56 -3.03 12.93
C SER A 150 1.23 -3.06 14.43
N HIS A 151 1.32 -1.93 15.14
CA HIS A 151 0.91 -1.84 16.55
C HIS A 151 -0.61 -1.96 16.71
N LEU A 152 -1.39 -1.36 15.81
CA LEU A 152 -2.86 -1.48 15.82
C LEU A 152 -3.29 -2.95 15.69
N PHE A 153 -2.62 -3.75 14.86
CA PHE A 153 -2.88 -5.19 14.73
C PHE A 153 -2.53 -6.02 15.99
N ASN A 154 -1.58 -5.57 16.81
CA ASN A 154 -1.21 -6.29 18.05
C ASN A 154 -2.15 -5.98 19.23
N GLY A 155 -3.15 -5.11 19.05
CA GLY A 155 -4.00 -4.62 20.13
C GLY A 155 -3.26 -3.72 21.13
N GLU A 156 -2.04 -3.29 20.82
CA GLU A 156 -1.23 -2.41 21.66
C GLU A 156 -1.62 -0.95 21.43
N ASN A 157 -2.73 -0.52 22.03
CA ASN A 157 -3.12 0.90 22.11
C ASN A 157 -2.25 1.71 23.11
N LYS A 158 -0.98 1.35 23.32
CA LYS A 158 -0.14 1.98 24.34
C LYS A 158 0.81 2.98 23.70
N LYS A 159 0.42 4.26 23.80
CA LYS A 159 1.26 5.46 23.70
C LYS A 159 2.25 5.39 22.54
N ILE A 160 1.78 5.79 21.35
CA ILE A 160 2.68 6.34 20.34
C ILE A 160 3.40 7.50 21.02
N ASN A 161 4.65 7.30 21.43
CA ASN A 161 5.49 8.40 21.89
C ASN A 161 5.81 9.20 20.64
N ILE A 162 5.00 10.22 20.39
CA ILE A 162 5.27 11.26 19.40
C ILE A 162 6.48 12.02 19.93
N THR A 163 7.68 11.52 19.65
CA THR A 163 8.89 12.33 19.81
C THR A 163 8.94 13.27 18.62
N ASN A 164 8.33 14.44 18.81
CA ASN A 164 8.61 15.61 17.99
C ASN A 164 10.10 15.91 18.11
N ASN A 165 10.83 15.80 17.01
CA ASN A 165 12.14 16.44 16.83
C ASN A 165 12.02 17.43 15.68
#